data_AF-A0A8T3VG10-F1
#
_entry.id   AF-A0A8T3VG10-F1
#
_cell.length_a   1.000
_cell.length_b   1.000
_cell.length_c   1.000
_cell.angle_alpha   90.00
_cell.angle_beta   90.00
_cell.angle_gamma   90.00
#
_symmetry.space_group_name_H-M   'P 1'
#
loop_
_entity.id
_entity.type
_entity.pdbx_description
1 polymer ?
#
loop_
_entity_poly.entity_id
_entity_poly.type
_entity_poly.pdbx_seq_one_letter_code
_entity_poly.pdbx_strand_id
1 'polypeptide(L)'
;MDNWLLLLIIQLLIAVGVFVVLAYAIKFVIDKVKSSSSLKNSRFFNILEYFPIEKIYSLKQIFYLVMVCVFIVIVLYLFFGWDDGVIFISVLDILISIYLAFKTSTDSLKGKIMLFLLIPFASIARLTFGEGMIAFLDLFHIFAYLYFIQVYYRKFVKYTQNYGLGITILLLFAIVLVSFLFTILVEGVSPLDSMVMVSNAFTSNSFDASGNSIVGKLDSLVLAWGGFLLSAVGTATLAVSIIRRRVDHKFDEMEDLIKAKKNEK
;
A
#
# COMPACT_ATOMS: atom_id res chain seq x y z
N MET A 1 25.62 29.71 18.87
CA MET A 1 25.55 28.79 17.72
C MET A 1 25.55 27.33 18.17
N ASP A 2 26.28 26.99 19.24
CA ASP A 2 26.45 25.60 19.71
C ASP A 2 25.18 24.93 20.26
N ASN A 3 24.26 25.70 20.85
CA ASN A 3 23.06 25.14 21.48
C ASN A 3 22.07 24.52 20.46
N TRP A 4 22.01 25.07 19.23
CA TRP A 4 21.15 24.54 18.16
C TRP A 4 21.65 23.22 17.62
N LEU A 5 22.96 23.13 17.33
CA LEU A 5 23.58 21.90 16.83
C LEU A 5 23.46 20.77 17.85
N LEU A 6 23.66 21.07 19.14
CA LEU A 6 23.48 20.12 20.22
C LEU A 6 22.03 19.59 20.29
N LEU A 7 21.03 20.48 20.22
CA LEU A 7 19.62 20.10 20.20
C LEU A 7 19.28 19.20 19.00
N LEU A 8 19.79 19.53 17.82
CA LEU A 8 19.58 18.72 16.62
C LEU A 8 20.19 17.32 16.76
N ILE A 9 21.42 17.21 17.26
CA ILE A 9 22.07 15.91 17.51
C ILE A 9 21.26 15.09 18.53
N ILE A 10 20.79 15.71 19.60
CA ILE A 10 19.97 15.04 20.62
C ILE A 10 18.66 14.52 20.01
N GLN A 11 17.95 15.34 19.24
CA GLN A 11 16.70 14.93 18.58
C GLN A 11 16.93 13.75 17.62
N LEU A 12 18.03 13.74 16.87
CA LEU A 12 18.37 12.61 15.99
C LEU A 12 18.66 11.34 16.77
N LEU A 13 19.46 11.42 17.84
CA LEU A 13 19.77 10.25 18.67
C LEU A 13 18.51 9.67 19.32
N ILE A 14 17.61 10.53 19.80
CA ILE A 14 16.32 10.09 20.35
C ILE A 14 15.45 9.48 19.26
N ALA A 15 15.37 10.07 18.08
CA ALA A 15 14.59 9.50 16.97
C ALA A 15 15.09 8.12 16.56
N VAL A 16 16.41 7.93 16.43
CA VAL A 16 17.02 6.62 16.18
C VAL A 16 16.70 5.64 17.31
N GLY A 17 16.87 6.08 18.57
CA GLY A 17 16.59 5.27 19.75
C GLY A 17 15.15 4.77 19.79
N VAL A 18 14.18 5.67 19.60
CA VAL A 18 12.75 5.34 19.55
C VAL A 18 12.45 4.37 18.41
N PHE A 19 12.97 4.62 17.21
CA PHE A 19 12.76 3.73 16.07
C PHE A 19 13.29 2.31 16.33
N VAL A 20 14.51 2.20 16.88
CA VAL A 20 15.12 0.90 17.21
C VAL A 20 14.33 0.17 18.30
N VAL A 21 13.88 0.87 19.34
CA VAL A 21 13.07 0.28 20.41
C VAL A 21 11.73 -0.23 19.86
N LEU A 22 11.05 0.56 19.03
CA LEU A 22 9.78 0.15 18.40
C LEU A 22 9.97 -1.04 17.46
N ALA A 23 11.01 -1.01 16.61
CA ALA A 23 11.34 -2.14 15.75
C ALA A 23 11.63 -3.40 16.57
N TYR A 24 12.41 -3.28 17.66
CA TYR A 24 12.68 -4.42 18.53
C TYR A 24 11.41 -4.95 19.21
N ALA A 25 10.55 -4.07 19.73
CA ALA A 25 9.28 -4.44 20.36
C ALA A 25 8.37 -5.19 19.39
N ILE A 26 8.20 -4.70 18.16
CA ILE A 26 7.39 -5.37 17.14
C ILE A 26 8.00 -6.72 16.77
N LYS A 27 9.32 -6.80 16.60
CA LYS A 27 10.01 -8.06 16.32
C LYS A 27 9.77 -9.09 17.43
N PHE A 28 9.92 -8.67 18.68
CA PHE A 28 9.68 -9.52 19.85
C PHE A 28 8.24 -10.07 19.87
N VAL A 29 7.24 -9.22 19.60
CA VAL A 29 5.84 -9.65 19.50
C VAL A 29 5.65 -10.68 18.37
N ILE A 30 6.20 -10.41 17.18
CA ILE A 30 6.12 -11.33 16.04
C ILE A 30 6.77 -12.68 16.34
N ASP A 31 7.95 -12.68 16.95
CA ASP A 31 8.69 -13.90 17.27
C ASP A 31 7.95 -14.72 18.34
N LYS A 32 7.38 -14.05 19.35
CA LYS A 32 6.55 -14.69 20.39
C LYS A 32 5.27 -15.30 19.82
N VAL A 33 4.63 -14.63 18.85
CA VAL A 33 3.46 -15.17 18.13
C VAL A 33 3.86 -16.41 17.32
N LYS A 34 4.99 -16.36 16.61
CA LYS A 34 5.48 -17.48 15.79
C LYS A 34 5.97 -18.68 16.61
N SER A 35 6.55 -18.45 17.80
CA SER A 35 7.06 -19.50 18.68
C SER A 35 5.97 -20.18 19.50
N SER A 36 4.78 -19.57 19.61
CA SER A 36 3.65 -20.16 20.33
C SER A 36 3.02 -21.30 19.53
N SER A 37 3.20 -22.53 20.00
CA SER A 37 2.61 -23.75 19.41
C SER A 37 1.07 -23.70 19.33
N SER A 38 0.43 -23.03 20.29
CA SER A 38 -1.02 -22.82 20.31
C SER A 38 -1.51 -21.91 19.17
N LEU A 39 -0.76 -20.86 18.83
CA LEU A 39 -1.10 -19.96 17.73
C LEU A 39 -0.72 -20.53 16.36
N LYS A 40 0.37 -21.31 16.29
CA LYS A 40 0.86 -21.93 15.06
C LYS A 40 -0.07 -23.03 14.52
N ASN A 41 -0.76 -23.75 15.41
CA ASN A 41 -1.77 -24.76 15.06
C ASN A 41 -3.21 -24.23 15.11
N SER A 42 -3.39 -22.93 15.37
CA SER A 42 -4.71 -22.30 15.32
C SER A 42 -5.14 -22.17 13.86
N ARG A 43 -6.35 -22.69 13.54
CA ARG A 43 -6.95 -22.57 12.20
C ARG A 43 -6.92 -21.13 11.70
N PHE A 44 -7.10 -20.13 12.57
CA PHE A 44 -7.09 -18.69 12.22
C PHE A 44 -5.84 -18.23 11.46
N PHE A 45 -4.68 -18.85 11.67
CA PHE A 45 -3.44 -18.45 10.99
C PHE A 45 -3.17 -19.24 9.70
N ASN A 46 -3.98 -20.25 9.39
CA ASN A 46 -3.88 -21.03 8.16
C ASN A 46 -4.71 -20.41 7.04
N ILE A 47 -4.18 -19.35 6.40
CA ILE A 47 -4.85 -18.63 5.29
C ILE A 47 -5.26 -19.58 4.14
N LEU A 48 -4.53 -20.68 3.94
CA LEU A 48 -4.84 -21.69 2.91
C LEU A 48 -6.11 -22.51 3.22
N GLU A 49 -6.56 -22.58 4.47
CA GLU A 49 -7.84 -23.20 4.83
C GLU A 49 -9.03 -22.30 4.48
N TYR A 50 -8.84 -20.98 4.43
CA TYR A 50 -9.93 -20.01 4.23
C TYR A 50 -10.04 -19.49 2.81
N PHE A 51 -8.93 -19.47 2.06
CA PHE A 51 -8.91 -18.90 0.72
C PHE A 51 -8.21 -19.83 -0.29
N PRO A 52 -8.85 -20.11 -1.45
CA PRO A 52 -8.17 -20.74 -2.56
C PRO A 52 -6.98 -19.90 -3.01
N ILE A 53 -5.95 -20.58 -3.52
CA ILE A 53 -4.63 -20.02 -3.82
C ILE A 53 -4.73 -18.84 -4.81
N GLU A 54 -5.65 -18.87 -5.77
CA GLU A 54 -5.86 -17.77 -6.73
C GLU A 54 -6.26 -16.47 -6.03
N LYS A 55 -7.14 -16.53 -5.02
CA LYS A 55 -7.58 -15.35 -4.26
C LYS A 55 -6.44 -14.73 -3.47
N ILE A 56 -5.53 -15.57 -2.94
CA ILE A 56 -4.33 -15.09 -2.23
C ILE A 56 -3.41 -14.31 -3.18
N TYR A 57 -3.31 -14.72 -4.45
CA TYR A 57 -2.52 -13.99 -5.45
C TYR A 57 -3.14 -12.63 -5.81
N SER A 58 -4.46 -12.56 -5.99
CA SER A 58 -5.15 -11.28 -6.19
C SER A 58 -4.97 -10.35 -4.99
N LEU A 59 -5.11 -10.86 -3.76
CA LEU A 59 -4.85 -10.10 -2.53
C LEU A 59 -3.43 -9.52 -2.47
N LYS A 60 -2.42 -10.28 -2.94
CA LYS A 60 -1.04 -9.77 -3.03
C LYS A 60 -0.90 -8.64 -4.05
N GLN A 61 -1.55 -8.73 -5.21
CA GLN A 61 -1.54 -7.66 -6.22
C GLN A 61 -2.12 -6.37 -5.65
N ILE A 62 -3.27 -6.47 -4.98
CA ILE A 62 -3.94 -5.34 -4.33
C ILE A 62 -3.07 -4.76 -3.22
N PHE A 63 -2.48 -5.61 -2.38
CA PHE A 63 -1.55 -5.18 -1.35
C PHE A 63 -0.40 -4.33 -1.92
N TYR A 64 0.20 -4.73 -3.04
CA TYR A 64 1.27 -3.94 -3.63
C TYR A 64 0.81 -2.56 -4.09
N LEU A 65 -0.40 -2.47 -4.65
CA LEU A 65 -0.97 -1.23 -5.12
C LEU A 65 -1.35 -0.29 -3.97
N VAL A 66 -1.98 -0.84 -2.93
CA VAL A 66 -2.32 -0.10 -1.70
C VAL A 66 -1.06 0.45 -1.05
N MET A 67 0.03 -0.33 -0.98
CA MET A 67 1.31 0.17 -0.47
C MET A 67 1.84 1.33 -1.29
N VAL A 68 1.73 1.28 -2.63
CA VAL A 68 2.10 2.41 -3.50
C VAL A 68 1.26 3.65 -3.18
N CYS A 69 -0.06 3.52 -3.03
CA CYS A 69 -0.91 4.64 -2.61
C CYS A 69 -0.47 5.24 -1.28
N VAL A 70 -0.23 4.39 -0.28
CA VAL A 70 0.11 4.86 1.06
C VAL A 70 1.45 5.60 1.03
N PHE A 71 2.45 5.12 0.29
CA PHE A 71 3.70 5.85 0.10
C PHE A 71 3.49 7.21 -0.57
N ILE A 72 2.64 7.28 -1.60
CA ILE A 72 2.32 8.55 -2.28
C ILE A 72 1.68 9.53 -1.29
N VAL A 73 0.71 9.09 -0.50
CA VAL A 73 0.05 9.92 0.51
C VAL A 73 1.07 10.44 1.53
N ILE A 74 1.90 9.57 2.10
CA ILE A 74 2.93 9.97 3.07
C ILE A 74 3.91 10.96 2.44
N VAL A 75 4.38 10.72 1.22
CA VAL A 75 5.27 11.64 0.50
C VAL A 75 4.62 13.00 0.30
N LEU A 76 3.33 13.06 -0.05
CA LEU A 76 2.61 14.34 -0.19
C LEU A 76 2.51 15.09 1.14
N TYR A 77 2.23 14.39 2.25
CA TYR A 77 2.21 14.99 3.60
C TYR A 77 3.59 15.52 4.01
N LEU A 78 4.66 14.75 3.75
CA LEU A 78 6.03 15.15 4.08
C LEU A 78 6.52 16.30 3.19
N PHE A 79 6.15 16.32 1.91
CA PHE A 79 6.63 17.32 0.96
C PHE A 79 5.91 18.66 1.08
N PHE A 80 4.58 18.64 1.24
CA PHE A 80 3.76 19.86 1.29
C PHE A 80 3.46 20.35 2.72
N GLY A 81 3.78 19.55 3.75
CA GLY A 81 3.63 19.96 5.14
C GLY A 81 2.18 20.17 5.57
N TRP A 82 1.25 19.33 5.08
CA TRP A 82 -0.15 19.39 5.48
C TRP A 82 -0.34 19.09 6.96
N ASP A 83 -1.16 19.88 7.66
CA ASP A 83 -1.37 19.81 9.12
C ASP A 83 -2.53 18.90 9.54
N ASP A 84 -3.42 18.53 8.63
CA ASP A 84 -4.57 17.68 8.93
C ASP A 84 -4.14 16.22 9.14
N GLY A 85 -4.60 15.59 10.23
CA GLY A 85 -4.33 14.18 10.48
C GLY A 85 -2.86 13.82 10.71
N VAL A 86 -2.00 14.81 10.95
CA VAL A 86 -0.54 14.64 11.06
C VAL A 86 -0.10 13.59 12.07
N ILE A 87 -0.79 13.47 13.21
CA ILE A 87 -0.48 12.45 14.21
C ILE A 87 -0.69 11.05 13.63
N PHE A 88 -1.81 10.82 12.94
CA PHE A 88 -2.13 9.53 12.35
C PHE A 88 -1.21 9.20 11.17
N ILE A 89 -0.90 10.18 10.33
CA ILE A 89 0.07 10.02 9.24
C ILE A 89 1.46 9.71 9.81
N SER A 90 1.87 10.35 10.90
CA SER A 90 3.17 10.08 11.55
C SER A 90 3.24 8.68 12.14
N VAL A 91 2.15 8.19 12.74
CA VAL A 91 2.08 6.80 13.22
C VAL A 91 2.12 5.81 12.05
N LEU A 92 1.36 6.08 10.98
CA LEU A 92 1.36 5.25 9.77
C LEU A 92 2.76 5.19 9.14
N ASP A 93 3.44 6.32 9.05
CA ASP A 93 4.81 6.47 8.55
C ASP A 93 5.80 5.59 9.35
N ILE A 94 5.73 5.66 10.68
CA ILE A 94 6.55 4.81 11.57
C ILE A 94 6.27 3.33 11.37
N LEU A 95 5.00 2.92 11.34
CA LEU A 95 4.63 1.51 11.16
C LEU A 95 5.12 0.94 9.83
N ILE A 96 4.99 1.72 8.77
CA ILE A 96 5.41 1.34 7.43
C ILE A 96 6.94 1.28 7.31
N SER A 97 7.62 2.27 7.88
CA SER A 97 9.08 2.30 7.96
C SER A 97 9.63 1.06 8.69
N ILE A 98 9.03 0.67 9.81
CA ILE A 98 9.41 -0.56 10.53
C ILE A 98 9.12 -1.80 9.69
N TYR A 99 7.96 -1.86 9.03
CA TYR A 99 7.62 -2.97 8.14
C TYR A 99 8.64 -3.13 6.99
N LEU A 100 9.05 -2.03 6.37
CA LEU A 100 10.07 -2.01 5.32
C LEU A 100 11.47 -2.35 5.85
N ALA A 101 11.80 -1.91 7.07
CA ALA A 101 13.05 -2.25 7.71
C ALA A 101 13.21 -3.76 7.89
N PHE A 102 12.16 -4.47 8.31
CA PHE A 102 12.18 -5.94 8.40
C PHE A 102 12.29 -6.66 7.06
N LYS A 103 11.90 -6.01 5.96
CA LYS A 103 11.98 -6.57 4.60
C LYS A 103 13.30 -6.24 3.91
N THR A 104 14.10 -5.34 4.48
CA THR A 104 15.38 -4.90 3.92
C THR A 104 16.52 -5.72 4.53
N SER A 105 17.37 -6.34 3.70
CA SER A 105 18.55 -7.08 4.18
C SER A 105 19.60 -6.11 4.73
N THR A 106 20.19 -6.45 5.88
CA THR A 106 21.29 -5.71 6.51
C THR A 106 22.68 -6.13 6.01
N ASP A 107 22.75 -7.13 5.13
CA ASP A 107 23.99 -7.81 4.77
C ASP A 107 24.86 -6.98 3.80
N SER A 108 24.25 -6.02 3.11
CA SER A 108 24.95 -5.15 2.14
C SER A 108 24.99 -3.69 2.61
N LEU A 109 26.03 -2.95 2.19
CA LEU A 109 26.14 -1.50 2.44
C LEU A 109 24.90 -0.76 1.93
N LYS A 110 24.39 -1.14 0.75
CA LYS A 110 23.15 -0.60 0.18
C LYS A 110 21.96 -0.79 1.12
N GLY A 111 21.83 -1.98 1.72
CA GLY A 111 20.79 -2.29 2.69
C GLY A 111 20.89 -1.45 3.96
N LYS A 112 22.11 -1.24 4.48
CA LYS A 112 22.36 -0.37 5.64
C LYS A 112 22.01 1.09 5.37
N ILE A 113 22.39 1.61 4.20
CA ILE A 113 22.02 2.98 3.78
C ILE A 113 20.50 3.09 3.67
N MET A 114 19.83 2.12 3.05
CA MET A 114 18.38 2.12 2.93
C MET A 114 17.69 2.10 4.30
N LEU A 115 18.20 1.32 5.26
CA LEU A 115 17.65 1.30 6.62
C LEU A 115 17.79 2.64 7.35
N PHE A 116 18.90 3.35 7.14
CA PHE A 116 19.07 4.69 7.69
C PHE A 116 18.09 5.69 7.06
N LEU A 117 17.91 5.63 5.74
CA LEU A 117 16.95 6.48 5.02
C LEU A 117 15.50 6.15 5.40
N LEU A 118 15.22 4.93 5.85
CA LEU A 118 13.90 4.51 6.33
C LEU A 118 13.56 5.00 7.74
N ILE A 119 14.47 5.66 8.46
CA ILE A 119 14.11 6.21 9.77
C ILE A 119 13.25 7.46 9.54
N PRO A 120 11.98 7.47 10.02
CA PRO A 120 11.07 8.58 9.79
C PRO A 120 11.34 9.69 10.83
N PHE A 121 12.44 10.42 10.62
CA PHE A 121 12.97 11.37 11.59
C PHE A 121 11.95 12.45 11.97
N ALA A 122 11.28 13.10 11.00
CA ALA A 122 10.29 14.11 11.38
C ALA A 122 9.04 13.52 12.03
N SER A 123 8.53 12.35 11.60
CA SER A 123 7.37 11.78 12.28
C SER A 123 7.67 11.42 13.73
N ILE A 124 8.85 10.89 14.03
CA ILE A 124 9.25 10.61 15.42
C ILE A 124 9.52 11.91 16.18
N ALA A 125 10.27 12.84 15.59
CA ALA A 125 10.54 14.13 16.22
C ALA A 125 9.24 14.90 16.50
N ARG A 126 8.27 14.79 15.60
CA ARG A 126 6.98 15.46 15.72
C ARG A 126 6.15 14.91 16.86
N LEU A 127 6.12 13.60 17.02
CA LEU A 127 5.43 12.95 18.14
C LEU A 127 6.12 13.16 19.50
N THR A 128 7.44 13.37 19.51
CA THR A 128 8.23 13.45 20.76
C THR A 128 8.49 14.88 21.22
N PHE A 129 8.65 15.82 20.29
CA PHE A 129 9.05 17.20 20.57
C PHE A 129 8.09 18.27 20.00
N GLY A 130 7.04 17.89 19.26
CA GLY A 130 6.17 18.85 18.57
C GLY A 130 6.76 19.31 17.24
N GLU A 131 6.58 20.56 16.81
CA GLU A 131 7.17 21.03 15.55
C GLU A 131 8.71 20.91 15.55
N GLY A 132 9.20 19.91 14.82
CA GLY A 132 10.62 19.56 14.79
C GLY A 132 11.39 20.34 13.73
N MET A 133 12.61 20.75 14.06
CA MET A 133 13.58 21.40 13.15
C MET A 133 14.14 20.46 12.08
N ILE A 134 13.60 19.25 11.96
CA ILE A 134 14.19 18.11 11.24
C ILE A 134 13.61 17.97 9.81
N ALA A 135 12.86 18.95 9.32
CA ALA A 135 12.24 18.93 7.99
C ALA A 135 13.21 18.61 6.83
N PHE A 136 14.49 18.97 6.94
CA PHE A 136 15.50 18.64 5.90
C PHE A 136 15.82 17.14 5.80
N LEU A 137 15.66 16.37 6.88
CA LEU A 137 15.89 14.92 6.84
C LEU A 137 14.69 14.16 6.23
N ASP A 138 13.54 14.82 6.09
CA ASP A 138 12.37 14.25 5.42
C ASP A 138 12.62 14.05 3.93
N LEU A 139 13.47 14.89 3.32
CA LEU A 139 13.86 14.71 1.92
C LEU A 139 14.53 13.36 1.69
N PHE A 140 15.41 12.94 2.60
CA PHE A 140 16.07 11.63 2.51
C PHE A 140 15.08 10.48 2.69
N HIS A 141 14.11 10.65 3.57
CA HIS A 141 13.04 9.68 3.80
C HIS A 141 12.10 9.56 2.59
N ILE A 142 11.76 10.69 1.96
CA ILE A 142 11.00 10.74 0.70
C ILE A 142 11.73 9.97 -0.40
N PHE A 143 13.05 10.11 -0.54
CA PHE A 143 13.81 9.32 -1.52
C PHE A 143 13.73 7.81 -1.27
N ALA A 144 13.72 7.38 0.01
CA ALA A 144 13.49 5.97 0.34
C ALA A 144 12.10 5.52 -0.13
N TYR A 145 11.05 6.32 0.13
CA TYR A 145 9.70 5.97 -0.32
C TYR A 145 9.54 5.97 -1.83
N LEU A 146 10.15 6.91 -2.55
CA LEU A 146 10.17 6.89 -4.02
C LEU A 146 10.82 5.60 -4.55
N TYR A 147 11.90 5.15 -3.93
CA TYR A 147 12.51 3.85 -4.25
C TYR A 147 11.54 2.69 -3.99
N PHE A 148 10.88 2.66 -2.82
CA PHE A 148 9.93 1.59 -2.50
C PHE A 148 8.66 1.63 -3.34
N ILE A 149 8.17 2.79 -3.76
CA ILE A 149 7.10 2.93 -4.77
C ILE A 149 7.49 2.17 -6.04
N GLN A 150 8.71 2.41 -6.54
CA GLN A 150 9.19 1.71 -7.74
C GLN A 150 9.30 0.20 -7.51
N VAL A 151 9.81 -0.24 -6.36
CA VAL A 151 9.95 -1.67 -6.03
C VAL A 151 8.58 -2.35 -5.95
N TYR A 152 7.61 -1.74 -5.27
CA TYR A 152 6.26 -2.30 -5.12
C TYR A 152 5.48 -2.26 -6.42
N TYR A 153 5.62 -1.22 -7.23
CA TYR A 153 5.05 -1.16 -8.57
C TYR A 153 5.63 -2.25 -9.49
N ARG A 154 6.95 -2.47 -9.49
CA ARG A 154 7.57 -3.57 -10.26
C ARG A 154 7.08 -4.95 -9.81
N LYS A 155 6.92 -5.14 -8.48
CA LYS A 155 6.32 -6.37 -7.95
C LYS A 155 4.89 -6.54 -8.44
N PHE A 156 4.08 -5.49 -8.39
CA PHE A 156 2.73 -5.49 -8.96
C PHE A 156 2.78 -5.92 -10.43
N VAL A 157 3.49 -5.19 -11.30
CA VAL A 157 3.57 -5.51 -12.75
C VAL A 157 3.99 -6.95 -13.00
N LYS A 158 5.03 -7.45 -12.33
CA LYS A 158 5.48 -8.85 -12.46
C LYS A 158 4.38 -9.83 -12.05
N TYR A 159 3.68 -9.55 -10.95
CA TYR A 159 2.57 -10.36 -10.51
C TYR A 159 1.35 -10.24 -11.42
N THR A 160 1.12 -9.14 -12.13
CA THR A 160 -0.10 -8.98 -12.96
C THR A 160 0.10 -9.41 -14.42
N GLN A 161 1.31 -9.31 -14.98
CA GLN A 161 1.65 -9.82 -16.31
C GLN A 161 1.53 -11.35 -16.39
N ASN A 162 1.85 -12.06 -15.32
CA ASN A 162 1.78 -13.53 -15.28
C ASN A 162 0.34 -14.09 -15.29
N TYR A 163 -0.69 -13.27 -15.06
CA TYR A 163 -2.08 -13.73 -14.92
C TYR A 163 -3.10 -12.95 -15.79
N GLY A 164 -2.65 -12.22 -16.81
CA GLY A 164 -3.51 -11.68 -17.88
C GLY A 164 -4.46 -10.52 -17.50
N LEU A 165 -4.47 -10.07 -16.24
CA LEU A 165 -5.36 -9.02 -15.71
C LEU A 165 -4.67 -7.66 -15.55
N GLY A 166 -3.39 -7.56 -15.91
CA GLY A 166 -2.52 -6.42 -15.59
C GLY A 166 -2.94 -5.08 -16.13
N ILE A 167 -3.40 -5.05 -17.38
CA ILE A 167 -3.63 -3.78 -18.09
C ILE A 167 -4.86 -3.06 -17.52
N THR A 168 -5.96 -3.77 -17.28
CA THR A 168 -7.20 -3.18 -16.75
C THR A 168 -7.01 -2.62 -15.34
N ILE A 169 -6.33 -3.36 -14.46
CA ILE A 169 -6.07 -2.92 -13.08
C ILE A 169 -5.16 -1.69 -13.08
N LEU A 170 -4.13 -1.67 -13.93
CA LEU A 170 -3.21 -0.55 -14.06
C LEU A 170 -3.89 0.70 -14.62
N LEU A 171 -4.77 0.53 -15.61
CA LEU A 171 -5.55 1.63 -16.18
C LEU A 171 -6.50 2.23 -15.14
N LEU A 172 -7.22 1.38 -14.39
CA LEU A 172 -8.10 1.82 -13.31
C LEU A 172 -7.32 2.56 -12.21
N PHE A 173 -6.19 2.00 -11.80
CA PHE A 173 -5.30 2.64 -10.84
C PHE A 173 -4.83 4.01 -11.32
N ALA A 174 -4.44 4.12 -12.59
CA ALA A 174 -4.02 5.39 -13.17
C ALA A 174 -5.17 6.41 -13.18
N ILE A 175 -6.39 6.02 -13.53
CA ILE A 175 -7.57 6.89 -13.48
C ILE A 175 -7.80 7.40 -12.05
N VAL A 176 -7.84 6.50 -11.06
CA VAL A 176 -8.05 6.88 -9.65
C VAL A 176 -6.93 7.79 -9.15
N LEU A 177 -5.67 7.47 -9.46
CA LEU A 177 -4.51 8.26 -9.04
C LEU A 177 -4.50 9.66 -9.68
N VAL A 178 -4.83 9.75 -10.97
CA VAL A 178 -4.92 11.05 -11.67
C VAL A 178 -6.07 11.88 -11.10
N SER A 179 -7.26 11.29 -10.90
CA SER A 179 -8.38 11.98 -10.26
C SER A 179 -8.01 12.50 -8.87
N PHE A 180 -7.33 11.68 -8.06
CA PHE A 180 -6.83 12.07 -6.75
C PHE A 180 -5.86 13.25 -6.78
N LEU A 181 -4.83 13.20 -7.63
CA LEU A 181 -3.87 14.32 -7.74
C LEU A 181 -4.54 15.58 -8.28
N PHE A 182 -5.45 15.44 -9.25
CA PHE A 182 -6.18 16.57 -9.82
C PHE A 182 -7.11 17.23 -8.80
N THR A 183 -7.83 16.44 -7.99
CA THR A 183 -8.67 16.95 -6.91
C THR A 183 -7.85 17.69 -5.85
N ILE A 184 -6.64 17.21 -5.48
CA ILE A 184 -5.75 17.98 -4.59
C ILE A 184 -5.43 19.36 -5.19
N LEU A 185 -5.04 19.38 -6.47
CA LEU A 185 -4.57 20.61 -7.13
C LEU A 185 -5.70 21.61 -7.41
N VAL A 186 -6.88 21.12 -7.82
CA VAL A 186 -8.00 21.97 -8.23
C VAL A 186 -8.85 22.41 -7.06
N GLU A 187 -9.16 21.48 -6.13
CA GLU A 187 -10.00 21.79 -4.97
C GLU A 187 -9.17 22.37 -3.81
N GLY A 188 -7.84 22.29 -3.88
CA GLY A 188 -6.95 22.79 -2.83
C GLY A 188 -7.13 22.07 -1.49
N VAL A 189 -7.55 20.79 -1.54
CA VAL A 189 -7.82 19.97 -0.35
C VAL A 189 -6.66 19.06 0.00
N SER A 190 -6.61 18.59 1.25
CA SER A 190 -5.55 17.71 1.71
C SER A 190 -5.57 16.37 0.97
N PRO A 191 -4.45 15.59 0.99
CA PRO A 191 -4.47 14.26 0.42
C PRO A 191 -5.57 13.38 1.02
N LEU A 192 -5.80 13.40 2.34
CA LEU A 192 -6.88 12.61 2.94
C LEU A 192 -8.27 13.03 2.45
N ASP A 193 -8.53 14.33 2.32
CA ASP A 193 -9.82 14.84 1.86
C ASP A 193 -10.06 14.57 0.37
N SER A 194 -9.03 14.75 -0.46
CA SER A 194 -9.08 14.38 -1.88
C SER A 194 -9.41 12.90 -2.06
N MET A 195 -8.83 12.02 -1.23
CA MET A 195 -9.13 10.59 -1.30
C MET A 195 -10.58 10.29 -0.98
N VAL A 196 -11.13 10.92 0.05
CA VAL A 196 -12.54 10.79 0.41
C VAL A 196 -13.45 11.25 -0.73
N MET A 197 -13.18 12.42 -1.31
CA MET A 197 -13.94 12.96 -2.44
C MET A 197 -13.92 12.04 -3.65
N VAL A 198 -12.74 11.54 -4.03
CA VAL A 198 -12.57 10.62 -5.15
C VAL A 198 -13.24 9.28 -4.87
N SER A 199 -13.07 8.72 -3.66
CA SER A 199 -13.75 7.49 -3.26
C SER A 199 -15.27 7.60 -3.39
N ASN A 200 -15.84 8.67 -2.86
CA ASN A 200 -17.29 8.88 -2.90
C ASN A 200 -17.79 9.03 -4.34
N ALA A 201 -17.05 9.74 -5.19
CA ALA A 201 -17.37 9.88 -6.61
C ALA A 201 -17.36 8.54 -7.35
N PHE A 202 -16.41 7.65 -7.07
CA PHE A 202 -16.29 6.34 -7.73
C PHE A 202 -17.23 5.27 -7.15
N THR A 203 -17.58 5.33 -5.86
CA THR A 203 -18.47 4.34 -5.22
C THR A 203 -19.93 4.75 -5.18
N SER A 204 -20.26 5.97 -5.63
CA SER A 204 -21.63 6.55 -5.57
C SER A 204 -22.24 6.55 -4.16
N ASN A 205 -21.40 6.58 -3.12
CA ASN A 205 -21.84 6.72 -1.73
C ASN A 205 -21.90 8.21 -1.37
N SER A 206 -22.90 8.62 -0.58
CA SER A 206 -22.98 9.98 -0.06
C SER A 206 -21.80 10.26 0.88
N PHE A 207 -21.39 11.53 0.96
CA PHE A 207 -20.26 12.03 1.78
C PHE A 207 -20.28 11.55 3.24
N ASP A 208 -21.45 11.15 3.75
CA ASP A 208 -21.65 10.65 5.11
C ASP A 208 -21.07 9.25 5.37
N ALA A 209 -20.83 8.45 4.32
CA ALA A 209 -20.30 7.09 4.47
C ALA A 209 -18.78 7.05 4.72
N SER A 210 -18.05 8.07 4.27
CA SER A 210 -16.63 8.27 4.57
C SER A 210 -16.53 9.03 5.89
N GLY A 211 -16.49 8.31 7.01
CA GLY A 211 -16.66 8.89 8.35
C GLY A 211 -15.88 10.20 8.59
N ASN A 212 -16.50 11.13 9.32
CA ASN A 212 -15.97 12.49 9.57
C ASN A 212 -14.63 12.53 10.35
N SER A 213 -14.17 11.41 10.91
CA SER A 213 -12.93 11.33 11.67
C SER A 213 -11.74 10.96 10.77
N ILE A 214 -10.54 11.46 11.09
CA ILE A 214 -9.29 11.12 10.36
C ILE A 214 -9.06 9.59 10.29
N VAL A 215 -9.41 8.88 11.37
CA VAL A 215 -9.37 7.41 11.41
C VAL A 215 -10.35 6.81 10.40
N GLY A 216 -11.58 7.34 10.31
CA GLY A 216 -12.58 6.94 9.32
C GLY A 216 -12.12 7.22 7.89
N LYS A 217 -11.41 8.32 7.64
CA LYS A 217 -10.81 8.63 6.33
C LYS A 217 -9.70 7.65 5.95
N LEU A 218 -8.84 7.27 6.90
CA LEU A 218 -7.79 6.26 6.69
C LEU A 218 -8.34 4.83 6.51
N ASP A 219 -9.38 4.48 7.26
CA ASP A 219 -10.06 3.18 7.08
C ASP A 219 -10.78 3.13 5.72
N SER A 220 -11.45 4.22 5.34
CA SER A 220 -12.02 4.39 4.01
C SER A 220 -10.97 4.29 2.90
N LEU A 221 -9.74 4.76 3.11
CA LEU A 221 -8.63 4.53 2.17
C LEU A 221 -8.37 3.04 1.97
N VAL A 222 -8.21 2.27 3.04
CA VAL A 222 -7.89 0.84 2.95
C VAL A 222 -9.08 0.06 2.38
N LEU A 223 -10.29 0.36 2.83
CA LEU A 223 -11.51 -0.36 2.46
C LEU A 223 -12.12 0.10 1.14
N ALA A 224 -12.21 1.40 0.87
CA ALA A 224 -12.79 1.89 -0.37
C ALA A 224 -11.83 1.70 -1.54
N TRP A 225 -10.53 1.99 -1.40
CA TRP A 225 -9.60 1.77 -2.51
C TRP A 225 -9.21 0.30 -2.61
N GLY A 226 -8.92 -0.37 -1.49
CA GLY A 226 -8.68 -1.81 -1.50
C GLY A 226 -9.90 -2.60 -2.00
N GLY A 227 -11.11 -2.21 -1.58
CA GLY A 227 -12.40 -2.79 -1.99
C GLY A 227 -12.81 -2.45 -3.42
N PHE A 228 -12.56 -1.24 -3.90
CA PHE A 228 -12.79 -0.85 -5.29
C PHE A 228 -11.83 -1.57 -6.23
N LEU A 229 -10.54 -1.63 -5.87
CA LEU A 229 -9.55 -2.43 -6.58
C LEU A 229 -9.93 -3.92 -6.52
N LEU A 230 -10.35 -4.46 -5.37
CA LEU A 230 -10.87 -5.83 -5.23
C LEU A 230 -12.08 -6.10 -6.14
N SER A 231 -13.06 -5.20 -6.14
CA SER A 231 -14.29 -5.32 -6.92
C SER A 231 -13.99 -5.25 -8.41
N ALA A 232 -13.14 -4.32 -8.83
CA ALA A 232 -12.76 -4.18 -10.24
C ALA A 232 -11.85 -5.32 -10.71
N VAL A 233 -10.89 -5.76 -9.89
CA VAL A 233 -10.06 -6.95 -10.16
C VAL A 233 -10.95 -8.19 -10.24
N GLY A 234 -11.84 -8.39 -9.27
CA GLY A 234 -12.77 -9.52 -9.21
C GLY A 234 -13.73 -9.53 -10.40
N THR A 235 -14.31 -8.38 -10.75
CA THR A 235 -15.23 -8.23 -11.88
C THR A 235 -14.51 -8.40 -13.22
N ALA A 236 -13.30 -7.84 -13.38
CA ALA A 236 -12.49 -8.04 -14.58
C ALA A 236 -12.07 -9.51 -14.73
N THR A 237 -11.71 -10.18 -13.63
CA THR A 237 -11.37 -11.61 -13.61
C THR A 237 -12.58 -12.46 -14.00
N LEU A 238 -13.75 -12.16 -13.43
CA LEU A 238 -15.00 -12.84 -13.76
C LEU A 238 -15.39 -12.60 -15.22
N ALA A 239 -15.32 -11.36 -15.71
CA ALA A 239 -15.62 -11.03 -17.10
C ALA A 239 -14.68 -11.75 -18.09
N VAL A 240 -13.38 -11.76 -17.82
CA VAL A 240 -12.39 -12.50 -18.63
C VAL A 240 -12.68 -14.01 -18.59
N SER A 241 -13.02 -14.56 -17.43
CA SER A 241 -13.38 -15.98 -17.30
C SER A 241 -14.66 -16.35 -18.06
N ILE A 242 -15.67 -15.47 -18.05
CA ILE A 242 -16.92 -15.65 -18.78
C ILE A 242 -16.68 -15.56 -20.28
N ILE A 243 -15.92 -14.57 -20.74
CA ILE A 243 -15.58 -14.40 -22.16
C ILE A 243 -14.77 -15.62 -22.63
N ARG A 244 -13.76 -16.05 -21.88
CA ARG A 244 -12.94 -17.22 -22.23
C ARG A 244 -13.79 -18.47 -22.31
N ARG A 245 -14.64 -18.74 -21.31
CA ARG A 245 -15.56 -19.89 -21.33
C ARG A 245 -16.54 -19.85 -22.50
N ARG A 246 -16.99 -18.66 -22.91
CA ARG A 246 -17.90 -18.47 -24.04
C ARG A 246 -17.19 -18.58 -25.40
N VAL A 247 -15.91 -18.18 -25.47
CA VAL A 247 -15.07 -18.30 -26.66
C VAL A 247 -14.62 -19.75 -26.86
N ASP A 248 -14.15 -20.42 -25.80
CA ASP A 248 -13.76 -21.83 -25.82
C ASP A 248 -14.95 -22.71 -26.25
N HIS A 249 -16.14 -22.49 -25.68
CA HIS A 249 -17.36 -23.21 -26.10
C HIS A 249 -17.72 -22.97 -27.59
N LYS A 250 -17.48 -21.77 -28.12
CA LYS A 250 -17.71 -21.50 -29.55
C LYS A 250 -16.66 -22.14 -30.44
N PHE A 251 -15.43 -22.27 -29.96
CA PHE A 251 -14.37 -23.00 -30.66
C PHE A 251 -14.63 -24.50 -30.66
N ASP A 252 -15.07 -25.06 -29.52
CA ASP A 252 -15.47 -26.46 -29.40
C ASP A 252 -16.66 -26.77 -30.34
N GLU A 253 -17.69 -25.92 -30.36
CA GLU A 253 -18.81 -26.05 -31.31
C GLU A 253 -18.35 -25.96 -32.77
N MET A 254 -17.39 -25.08 -33.08
CA MET A 254 -16.82 -24.99 -34.43
C MET A 254 -16.02 -26.23 -34.80
N GLU A 255 -15.23 -26.78 -33.88
CA GLU A 255 -14.45 -27.99 -34.09
C GLU A 255 -15.38 -29.20 -34.31
N ASP A 256 -16.46 -29.29 -33.56
CA ASP A 256 -17.48 -30.33 -33.71
C ASP A 256 -18.23 -30.21 -35.03
N LEU A 257 -18.58 -28.99 -35.48
CA LEU A 257 -19.18 -28.75 -36.80
C LEU A 257 -18.23 -29.10 -37.96
N ILE A 258 -16.92 -28.85 -37.80
CA ILE A 258 -15.90 -29.20 -38.80
C ILE A 258 -15.70 -30.72 -38.85
N LYS A 259 -15.67 -31.40 -37.69
CA LYS A 259 -15.59 -32.86 -37.60
C LYS A 259 -16.83 -33.53 -38.21
N ALA A 260 -18.02 -33.01 -37.90
CA ALA A 260 -19.28 -33.50 -38.47
C ALA A 260 -19.28 -33.41 -40.00
N LYS A 261 -18.90 -32.25 -40.58
CA LYS A 261 -18.79 -32.09 -42.04
C LYS A 261 -17.70 -32.95 -42.69
N LYS A 262 -16.66 -33.32 -41.95
CA LYS A 262 -15.58 -34.18 -42.46
C LYS A 262 -16.00 -35.66 -42.51
N ASN A 263 -16.93 -36.08 -41.65
CA ASN A 263 -17.50 -37.43 -41.62
C ASN A 263 -18.67 -37.62 -42.59
N GLU A 264 -19.15 -36.56 -43.25
CA GLU A 264 -20.19 -36.59 -44.29
C GLU A 264 -19.62 -36.77 -45.73
N LYS A 265 -18.31 -37.00 -45.87
CA LYS A 265 -17.65 -37.39 -47.13
C LYS A 265 -17.26 -38.86 -47.12
#